data_AF-A0A8T1S351-F1
#
_entry.id   AF-A0A8T1S351-F1
#
_cell.length_a   1.000
_cell.length_b   1.000
_cell.length_c   1.000
_cell.angle_alpha   90.00
_cell.angle_beta   90.00
_cell.angle_gamma   90.00
#
_symmetry.space_group_name_H-M   'P 1'
#
loop_
_entity.id
_entity.type
_entity.pdbx_description
1 polymer ?
#
loop_
_entity_poly.entity_id
_entity_poly.type
_entity_poly.pdbx_seq_one_letter_code
_entity_poly.pdbx_strand_id
1 'polypeptide(L)'
;MEVVLHEDKKYYPTAEEVYGPEVETIVQEEDTQPLTEPIIKPVKTKKFSLMEQTLPVTVYEMDFLADLMDNSELIRNVTLCGHLHHGKTCFVDCLIEQTHPEIRKRYDQDLCYTDILFTEQERGVGIKSTPVTVVLPDTKGKSFLFNVMDTPGHVNFSDEVTAGLRISDGVVLFIDAAEGVMLNTERLIKHAVQERLAVTVCINKIDRLILE
;
A
#
# COMPACT_ATOMS: atom_id res chain seq x y z
N MET A 1 -48.54 30.67 56.34
CA MET A 1 -47.47 31.46 55.71
C MET A 1 -46.35 30.49 55.42
N GLU A 2 -46.17 30.14 54.16
CA GLU A 2 -44.99 29.37 53.76
C GLU A 2 -43.78 30.29 53.84
N VAL A 3 -42.75 29.84 54.56
CA VAL A 3 -41.49 30.57 54.73
C VAL A 3 -40.58 30.16 53.59
N VAL A 4 -40.14 31.13 52.80
CA VAL A 4 -39.12 30.90 51.76
C VAL A 4 -37.75 31.04 52.41
N LEU A 5 -36.92 30.01 52.25
CA LEU A 5 -35.54 30.02 52.74
C LEU A 5 -34.68 30.98 51.92
N HIS A 6 -33.47 31.31 52.40
CA HIS A 6 -32.63 32.30 51.73
C HIS A 6 -32.13 31.80 50.37
N GLU A 7 -31.77 30.52 50.29
CA GLU A 7 -31.34 29.79 49.11
C GLU A 7 -32.42 29.72 48.01
N ASP A 8 -33.70 29.70 48.40
CA ASP A 8 -34.85 29.58 47.50
C ASP A 8 -35.49 30.92 47.12
N LYS A 9 -34.89 32.04 47.56
CA LYS A 9 -35.42 33.36 47.29
C LYS A 9 -35.26 33.72 45.81
N LYS A 10 -36.31 33.52 45.03
CA LYS A 10 -36.39 33.96 43.61
C LYS A 10 -36.54 35.48 43.54
N TYR A 11 -35.49 36.17 43.13
CA TYR A 11 -35.48 37.63 43.00
C TYR A 11 -36.06 38.16 41.69
N TYR A 12 -36.06 37.34 40.63
CA TYR A 12 -36.46 37.74 39.28
C TYR A 12 -37.50 36.78 38.70
N PRO A 13 -38.48 37.27 37.90
CA PRO A 13 -39.45 36.42 37.18
C PRO A 13 -38.76 35.52 36.15
N THR A 14 -39.41 34.43 35.71
CA THR A 14 -38.80 33.55 34.68
C THR A 14 -38.76 34.24 33.31
N ALA A 15 -37.86 33.79 32.44
CA ALA A 15 -37.74 34.38 31.10
C ALA A 15 -39.01 34.21 30.25
N GLU A 16 -39.71 33.10 30.41
CA GLU A 16 -40.98 32.81 29.73
C GLU A 16 -42.13 33.74 30.17
N GLU A 17 -42.15 34.16 31.45
CA GLU A 17 -43.11 35.15 31.96
C GLU A 17 -42.87 36.56 31.38
N VAL A 18 -41.63 36.88 30.99
CA VAL A 18 -41.25 38.20 30.46
C VAL A 18 -41.49 38.29 28.95
N TYR A 19 -41.12 37.27 28.19
CA TYR A 19 -41.18 37.30 26.71
C TYR A 19 -42.44 36.62 26.12
N GLY A 20 -43.11 35.77 26.89
CA GLY A 20 -44.31 35.05 26.47
C GLY A 20 -44.03 33.75 25.69
N PRO A 21 -45.08 32.93 25.44
CA PRO A 21 -44.94 31.57 24.92
C PRO A 21 -44.60 31.48 23.43
N GLU A 22 -44.68 32.59 22.68
CA GLU A 22 -44.33 32.62 21.25
C GLU A 22 -42.81 32.76 21.02
N VAL A 23 -42.04 33.11 22.07
CA VAL A 23 -40.60 33.36 21.98
C VAL A 23 -39.82 32.22 22.65
N GLU A 24 -39.00 31.52 21.87
CA GLU A 24 -38.11 30.50 22.39
C GLU A 24 -36.94 31.14 23.13
N THR A 25 -36.85 30.92 24.45
CA THR A 25 -35.74 31.43 25.25
C THR A 25 -34.75 30.32 25.54
N ILE A 26 -33.56 30.41 24.94
CA ILE A 26 -32.51 29.39 25.06
C ILE A 26 -31.42 29.91 26.01
N VAL A 27 -31.11 29.13 27.04
CA VAL A 27 -29.95 29.37 27.93
C VAL A 27 -28.86 28.38 27.56
N GLN A 28 -27.71 28.88 27.08
CA GLN A 28 -26.53 28.07 26.77
C GLN A 28 -25.40 28.47 27.71
N GLU A 29 -25.05 27.59 28.65
CA GLU A 29 -24.00 27.83 29.65
C GLU A 29 -22.62 27.35 29.17
N GLU A 30 -22.59 26.33 28.30
CA GLU A 30 -21.38 25.74 27.74
C GLU A 30 -21.41 25.77 26.22
N ASP A 31 -20.22 25.86 25.62
CA ASP A 31 -20.06 25.81 24.18
C ASP A 31 -20.36 24.40 23.64
N THR A 32 -21.02 24.34 22.48
CA THR A 32 -21.39 23.08 21.82
C THR A 32 -20.21 22.37 21.14
N GLN A 33 -19.08 23.06 20.96
CA GLN A 33 -17.87 22.53 20.35
C GLN A 33 -16.62 23.00 21.10
N PRO A 34 -15.58 22.16 21.24
CA PRO A 34 -14.35 22.54 21.89
C PRO A 34 -13.54 23.51 21.03
N LEU A 35 -12.66 24.31 21.66
CA LEU A 35 -11.77 25.26 20.96
C LEU A 35 -10.83 24.59 19.93
N THR A 36 -10.61 23.27 20.05
CA THR A 36 -9.82 22.49 19.09
C THR A 36 -10.53 22.26 17.76
N GLU A 37 -11.87 22.38 17.70
CA GLU A 37 -12.64 22.27 16.46
C GLU A 37 -12.76 23.65 15.80
N PRO A 38 -12.17 23.85 14.60
CA PRO A 38 -12.27 25.11 13.91
C PRO A 38 -13.67 25.31 13.33
N ILE A 39 -14.24 26.51 13.51
CA ILE A 39 -15.55 26.90 12.96
C ILE A 39 -15.55 26.76 11.42
N ILE A 40 -14.49 27.24 10.76
CA ILE A 40 -14.28 27.05 9.32
C ILE A 40 -13.28 25.91 9.12
N LYS A 41 -13.76 24.78 8.62
CA LYS A 41 -12.90 23.60 8.41
C LYS A 41 -11.87 23.90 7.31
N PRO A 42 -10.57 23.74 7.58
CA PRO A 42 -9.56 23.91 6.55
C PRO A 42 -9.68 22.81 5.49
N VAL A 43 -9.36 23.14 4.25
CA VAL A 43 -9.29 22.15 3.17
C VAL A 43 -8.08 21.26 3.44
N LYS A 44 -8.34 20.01 3.87
CA LYS A 44 -7.31 19.00 4.14
C LYS A 44 -7.36 17.92 3.06
N THR A 45 -6.27 17.75 2.33
CA THR A 45 -6.10 16.62 1.42
C THR A 45 -5.53 15.44 2.20
N LYS A 46 -6.29 14.36 2.31
CA LYS A 46 -5.84 13.12 2.94
C LYS A 46 -5.12 12.27 1.89
N LYS A 47 -3.79 12.35 1.84
CA LYS A 47 -2.95 11.48 1.01
C LYS A 47 -2.29 10.45 1.93
N PHE A 48 -2.52 9.16 1.67
CA PHE A 48 -1.97 8.04 2.46
C PHE A 48 -1.02 7.15 1.64
N SER A 49 -0.95 7.38 0.33
CA SER A 49 -0.10 6.66 -0.60
C SER A 49 0.67 7.62 -1.50
N LEU A 50 1.86 7.21 -1.90
CA LEU A 50 2.68 7.80 -2.95
C LEU A 50 2.13 7.37 -4.31
N MET A 51 0.95 7.88 -4.67
CA MET A 51 0.44 7.75 -6.04
C MET A 51 0.85 8.96 -6.87
N GLU A 52 1.40 8.67 -8.05
CA GLU A 52 1.60 9.63 -9.14
C GLU A 52 0.28 9.85 -9.87
N GLN A 53 -0.02 11.11 -10.19
CA GLN A 53 -1.25 11.49 -10.90
C GLN A 53 -1.06 11.46 -12.42
N THR A 54 0.20 11.47 -12.87
CA THR A 54 0.60 11.52 -14.27
C THR A 54 1.22 10.19 -14.66
N LEU A 55 1.01 9.76 -15.90
CA LEU A 55 1.65 8.56 -16.42
C LEU A 55 3.15 8.82 -16.64
N PRO A 56 4.04 7.98 -16.11
CA PRO A 56 5.47 8.11 -16.35
C PRO A 56 5.83 7.72 -17.78
N VAL A 57 6.96 8.21 -18.27
CA VAL A 57 7.48 7.87 -19.59
C VAL A 57 8.06 6.46 -19.58
N THR A 58 7.60 5.62 -20.51
CA THR A 58 8.04 4.24 -20.70
C THR A 58 8.88 4.08 -21.97
N VAL A 59 9.69 3.02 -22.04
CA VAL A 59 10.42 2.63 -23.27
C VAL A 59 9.51 2.04 -24.35
N TYR A 60 8.28 1.67 -23.99
CA TYR A 60 7.25 1.16 -24.89
C TYR A 60 6.04 2.10 -24.91
N GLU A 61 5.25 2.06 -25.98
CA GLU A 61 4.01 2.84 -26.09
C GLU A 61 2.86 2.15 -25.34
N MET A 62 1.94 2.95 -24.79
CA MET A 62 0.78 2.42 -24.06
C MET A 62 -0.16 1.62 -24.97
N ASP A 63 -0.24 1.97 -26.25
CA ASP A 63 -0.99 1.22 -27.26
C ASP A 63 -0.39 -0.17 -27.47
N PHE A 64 0.95 -0.28 -27.50
CA PHE A 64 1.62 -1.58 -27.59
C PHE A 64 1.36 -2.46 -26.36
N LEU A 65 1.26 -1.86 -25.18
CA LEU A 65 0.85 -2.58 -23.96
C LEU A 65 -0.58 -3.12 -24.11
N ALA A 66 -1.52 -2.31 -24.61
CA ALA A 66 -2.89 -2.73 -24.85
C ALA A 66 -2.98 -3.85 -25.91
N ASP A 67 -2.23 -3.74 -27.02
CA ASP A 67 -2.18 -4.77 -28.06
C ASP A 67 -1.64 -6.11 -27.52
N LEU A 68 -0.68 -6.08 -26.59
CA LEU A 68 -0.22 -7.29 -25.90
C LEU A 68 -1.27 -7.88 -24.96
N MET A 69 -2.14 -7.06 -24.35
CA MET A 69 -3.24 -7.53 -23.51
C MET A 69 -4.29 -8.30 -24.31
N ASP A 70 -4.48 -7.98 -25.59
CA ASP A 70 -5.38 -8.72 -26.48
C ASP A 70 -4.85 -10.13 -26.80
N ASN A 71 -3.55 -10.38 -26.63
CA ASN A 71 -2.94 -11.68 -26.86
C ASN A 71 -2.59 -12.41 -25.55
N SER A 72 -3.50 -13.26 -25.10
CA SER A 72 -3.34 -14.04 -23.86
C SER A 72 -2.07 -14.91 -23.81
N GLU A 73 -1.52 -15.35 -24.94
CA GLU A 73 -0.31 -16.19 -24.95
C GLU A 73 0.96 -15.41 -24.57
N LEU A 74 0.94 -14.09 -24.79
CA LEU A 74 2.06 -13.18 -24.53
C LEU A 74 2.04 -12.57 -23.13
N ILE A 75 1.02 -12.88 -22.34
CA ILE A 75 0.85 -12.40 -20.97
C ILE A 75 1.39 -13.44 -19.98
N ARG A 76 2.07 -12.97 -18.93
CA ARG A 76 2.55 -13.80 -17.82
C ARG A 76 2.13 -13.18 -16.50
N ASN A 77 1.29 -13.90 -15.77
CA ASN A 77 0.89 -13.54 -14.40
C ASN A 77 1.82 -14.25 -13.42
N VAL A 78 2.66 -13.47 -12.75
CA VAL A 78 3.72 -13.98 -11.90
C VAL A 78 3.67 -13.30 -10.55
N THR A 79 3.70 -14.10 -9.50
CA THR A 79 3.81 -13.60 -8.12
C THR A 79 5.24 -13.74 -7.62
N LEU A 80 5.83 -12.65 -7.11
CA LEU A 80 7.12 -12.67 -6.46
C LEU A 80 6.91 -12.93 -4.98
N CYS A 81 7.46 -14.03 -4.45
CA CYS A 81 7.37 -14.37 -3.04
C CYS A 81 8.75 -14.74 -2.49
N GLY A 82 8.91 -14.71 -1.17
CA GLY A 82 10.19 -14.97 -0.52
C GLY A 82 10.22 -14.40 0.88
N HIS A 83 11.22 -14.81 1.67
CA HIS A 83 11.36 -14.35 3.05
C HIS A 83 11.55 -12.83 3.14
N LEU A 84 11.42 -12.31 4.37
CA LEU A 84 11.60 -10.90 4.69
C LEU A 84 12.99 -10.42 4.22
N HIS A 85 13.04 -9.25 3.60
CA HIS A 85 14.25 -8.60 3.07
C HIS A 85 15.11 -9.41 2.09
N HIS A 86 14.56 -10.41 1.38
CA HIS A 86 15.26 -11.10 0.28
C HIS A 86 15.35 -10.29 -1.04
N GLY A 87 14.96 -9.00 -1.03
CA GLY A 87 15.13 -8.09 -2.16
C GLY A 87 14.09 -8.21 -3.28
N LYS A 88 12.84 -8.59 -2.96
CA LYS A 88 11.72 -8.68 -3.94
C LYS A 88 11.36 -7.31 -4.53
N THR A 89 11.05 -6.36 -3.67
CA THR A 89 10.71 -4.97 -4.01
C THR A 89 11.84 -4.31 -4.81
N CYS A 90 13.09 -4.47 -4.36
CA CYS A 90 14.25 -3.96 -5.10
C CYS A 90 14.45 -4.63 -6.47
N PHE A 91 14.05 -5.90 -6.63
CA PHE A 91 14.09 -6.55 -7.94
C PHE A 91 13.04 -5.93 -8.89
N VAL A 92 11.85 -5.62 -8.39
CA VAL A 92 10.84 -4.89 -9.16
C VAL A 92 11.33 -3.50 -9.53
N ASP A 93 12.02 -2.80 -8.62
CA ASP A 93 12.64 -1.51 -8.92
C ASP A 93 13.59 -1.58 -10.11
N CYS A 94 14.43 -2.61 -10.20
CA CYS A 94 15.32 -2.82 -11.34
C CYS A 94 14.54 -3.02 -12.66
N LEU A 95 13.41 -3.75 -12.63
CA LEU A 95 12.56 -3.92 -13.80
C LEU A 95 11.88 -2.60 -14.21
N ILE A 96 11.51 -1.78 -13.23
CA ILE A 96 10.89 -0.48 -13.46
C ILE A 96 11.91 0.51 -14.01
N GLU A 97 13.11 0.58 -13.44
CA GLU A 97 14.20 1.42 -13.97
C GLU A 97 14.60 1.02 -15.40
N GLN A 98 14.55 -0.27 -15.72
CA GLN A 98 14.77 -0.74 -17.10
C GLN A 98 13.65 -0.28 -18.06
N THR A 99 12.41 -0.17 -17.59
CA THR A 99 11.23 0.14 -18.42
C THR A 99 10.85 1.61 -18.44
N HIS A 100 11.24 2.38 -17.42
CA HIS A 100 10.91 3.78 -17.21
C HIS A 100 12.20 4.59 -17.05
N PRO A 101 12.73 5.19 -18.13
CA PRO A 101 14.07 5.81 -18.12
C PRO A 101 14.24 6.96 -17.12
N GLU A 102 13.14 7.64 -16.79
CA GLU A 102 13.09 8.79 -15.88
C GLU A 102 13.00 8.38 -14.41
N ILE A 103 12.49 7.17 -14.13
CA ILE A 103 12.36 6.64 -12.77
C ILE A 103 13.67 5.94 -12.42
N ARG A 104 14.46 6.56 -11.56
CA ARG A 104 15.73 6.01 -11.09
C ARG A 104 15.84 6.04 -9.59
N LYS A 105 16.53 5.02 -9.06
CA LYS A 105 16.92 4.98 -7.66
C LYS A 105 17.79 6.20 -7.32
N ARG A 106 17.49 6.87 -6.20
CA ARG A 106 18.33 7.97 -5.71
C ARG A 106 19.60 7.38 -5.09
N TYR A 107 20.75 8.05 -5.25
CA TYR A 107 22.04 7.54 -4.79
C TYR A 107 22.05 7.11 -3.30
N ASP A 108 21.26 7.79 -2.47
CA ASP A 108 21.25 7.56 -1.01
C ASP A 108 19.98 6.85 -0.50
N GLN A 109 19.02 6.48 -1.37
CA GLN A 109 17.76 5.90 -0.93
C GLN A 109 17.19 4.90 -1.95
N ASP A 110 16.79 3.74 -1.44
CA ASP A 110 16.05 2.73 -2.20
C ASP A 110 14.73 3.33 -2.72
N LEU A 111 14.42 3.04 -3.98
CA LEU A 111 13.22 3.57 -4.63
C LEU A 111 11.96 2.90 -4.03
N CYS A 112 12.01 1.58 -3.85
CA CYS A 112 10.92 0.74 -3.35
C CYS A 112 9.58 1.13 -3.97
N TYR A 113 9.50 1.10 -5.30
CA TYR A 113 8.40 1.64 -6.09
C TYR A 113 7.05 0.99 -5.74
N THR A 114 7.07 -0.30 -5.40
CA THR A 114 5.87 -1.06 -5.01
C THR A 114 5.40 -0.79 -3.58
N ASP A 115 6.24 -0.21 -2.72
CA ASP A 115 5.90 0.21 -1.36
C ASP A 115 5.22 1.59 -1.40
N ILE A 116 4.00 1.62 -1.93
CA ILE A 116 3.26 2.87 -2.19
C ILE A 116 2.70 3.50 -0.91
N LEU A 117 2.52 2.76 0.19
CA LEU A 117 1.94 3.32 1.41
C LEU A 117 3.02 3.99 2.26
N PHE A 118 2.70 5.14 2.86
CA PHE A 118 3.65 5.81 3.76
C PHE A 118 4.07 4.94 4.95
N THR A 119 3.16 4.08 5.43
CA THR A 119 3.46 3.13 6.51
C THR A 119 4.47 2.06 6.11
N GLU A 120 4.48 1.64 4.83
CA GLU A 120 5.45 0.66 4.34
C GLU A 120 6.84 1.29 4.27
N GLN A 121 6.92 2.50 3.72
CA GLN A 121 8.15 3.29 3.65
C GLN A 121 8.73 3.58 5.05
N GLU A 122 7.89 3.98 6.01
CA GLU A 122 8.33 4.25 7.39
C GLU A 122 8.80 2.99 8.13
N ARG A 123 8.20 1.83 7.84
CA ARG A 123 8.55 0.56 8.50
C ARG A 123 9.64 -0.23 7.77
N GLY A 124 9.91 0.09 6.51
CA GLY A 124 10.79 -0.67 5.62
C GLY A 124 10.30 -2.08 5.30
N VAL A 125 9.00 -2.36 5.51
CA VAL A 125 8.41 -3.69 5.31
C VAL A 125 7.18 -3.55 4.43
N GLY A 126 7.14 -4.28 3.31
CA GLY A 126 5.93 -4.41 2.50
C GLY A 126 4.79 -5.01 3.33
N ILE A 127 3.63 -4.36 3.30
CA ILE A 127 2.43 -4.73 4.05
C ILE A 127 1.37 -5.23 3.07
N LYS A 128 1.26 -4.60 1.91
CA LYS A 128 0.29 -4.92 0.86
C LYS A 128 0.96 -5.55 -0.35
N SER A 129 0.24 -6.46 -0.99
CA SER A 129 0.65 -6.94 -2.30
C SER A 129 0.34 -5.86 -3.34
N THR A 130 1.36 -5.36 -4.05
CA THR A 130 1.20 -4.31 -5.06
C THR A 130 1.47 -4.91 -6.44
N PRO A 131 0.48 -4.89 -7.36
CA PRO A 131 0.66 -5.33 -8.72
C PRO A 131 1.40 -4.28 -9.56
N VAL A 132 2.24 -4.75 -10.47
CA VAL A 132 2.91 -3.94 -11.48
C VAL A 132 2.78 -4.65 -12.81
N THR A 133 2.39 -3.92 -13.85
CA THR A 133 2.32 -4.43 -15.21
C THR A 133 3.37 -3.74 -16.05
N VAL A 134 4.29 -4.51 -16.62
CA VAL A 134 5.38 -4.01 -17.47
C VAL A 134 5.59 -4.91 -18.67
N VAL A 135 6.05 -4.31 -19.77
CA VAL A 135 6.46 -5.04 -20.96
C VAL A 135 7.97 -5.25 -20.92
N LEU A 136 8.41 -6.51 -21.03
CA LEU A 136 9.82 -6.89 -20.95
C LEU A 136 10.22 -7.74 -22.16
N PRO A 137 11.36 -7.43 -22.82
CA PRO A 137 11.91 -8.26 -23.88
C PRO A 137 12.59 -9.51 -23.32
N ASP A 138 12.41 -10.64 -23.99
CA ASP A 138 13.18 -11.85 -23.73
C ASP A 138 14.60 -11.74 -24.33
N THR A 139 15.42 -12.77 -24.12
CA THR A 139 16.80 -12.83 -24.67
C THR A 139 16.84 -12.83 -26.19
N LYS A 140 15.73 -13.16 -26.87
CA LYS A 140 15.60 -13.15 -28.33
C LYS A 140 15.03 -11.83 -28.86
N GLY A 141 14.72 -10.88 -27.97
CA GLY A 141 14.14 -9.58 -28.29
C GLY A 141 12.61 -9.58 -28.45
N LYS A 142 11.92 -10.69 -28.17
CA LYS A 142 10.45 -10.74 -28.18
C LYS A 142 9.91 -10.21 -26.86
N SER A 143 9.08 -9.17 -26.92
CA SER A 143 8.44 -8.59 -25.74
C SER A 143 7.25 -9.40 -25.26
N PHE A 144 7.13 -9.53 -23.94
CA PHE A 144 6.00 -10.14 -23.25
C PHE A 144 5.45 -9.17 -22.21
N LEU A 145 4.16 -9.28 -21.91
CA LEU A 145 3.51 -8.52 -20.87
C LEU A 145 3.60 -9.30 -19.56
N PHE A 146 4.24 -8.71 -18.56
CA PHE A 146 4.38 -9.28 -17.24
C PHE A 146 3.47 -8.56 -16.26
N ASN A 147 2.51 -9.30 -15.71
CA ASN A 147 1.74 -8.90 -14.54
C ASN A 147 2.45 -9.46 -13.32
N VAL A 148 3.21 -8.61 -12.64
CA VAL A 148 4.03 -8.95 -11.49
C VAL A 148 3.29 -8.57 -10.22
N MET A 149 3.02 -9.53 -9.35
CA MET A 149 2.52 -9.25 -8.00
C MET A 149 3.70 -9.25 -7.03
N ASP A 150 4.10 -8.08 -6.54
CA ASP A 150 5.07 -8.00 -5.43
C ASP A 150 4.32 -8.27 -4.13
N THR A 151 4.75 -9.28 -3.37
CA THR A 151 4.06 -9.71 -2.15
C THR A 151 4.92 -9.50 -0.91
N PRO A 152 4.30 -9.23 0.25
CA PRO A 152 5.04 -8.99 1.48
C PRO A 152 5.83 -10.23 1.93
N GLY A 153 7.06 -10.00 2.39
CA GLY A 153 7.95 -11.09 2.85
C GLY A 153 7.78 -11.49 4.31
N HIS A 154 7.07 -10.67 5.09
CA HIS A 154 6.87 -10.90 6.52
C HIS A 154 5.83 -12.00 6.74
N VAL A 155 6.13 -12.93 7.65
CA VAL A 155 5.30 -14.14 7.90
C VAL A 155 3.84 -13.80 8.26
N ASN A 156 3.62 -12.69 8.97
CA ASN A 156 2.28 -12.23 9.37
C ASN A 156 1.38 -11.78 8.21
N PHE A 157 1.95 -11.48 7.03
CA PHE A 157 1.20 -11.03 5.85
C PHE A 157 1.08 -12.13 4.79
N SER A 158 1.04 -13.39 5.23
CA SER A 158 0.89 -14.55 4.33
C SER A 158 -0.48 -14.60 3.62
N ASP A 159 -1.48 -13.90 4.14
CA ASP A 159 -2.79 -13.70 3.52
C ASP A 159 -2.67 -12.93 2.20
N GLU A 160 -1.88 -11.87 2.18
CA GLU A 160 -1.59 -11.06 0.98
C GLU A 160 -0.83 -11.88 -0.07
N VAL A 161 0.10 -12.74 0.36
CA VAL A 161 0.80 -13.67 -0.54
C VAL A 161 -0.16 -14.71 -1.10
N THR A 162 -1.07 -15.22 -0.28
CA THR A 162 -2.08 -16.21 -0.70
C THR A 162 -3.02 -15.63 -1.76
N ALA A 163 -3.47 -14.39 -1.57
CA ALA A 163 -4.27 -13.70 -2.57
C ALA A 163 -3.50 -13.52 -3.88
N GLY A 164 -2.22 -13.16 -3.80
CA GLY A 164 -1.33 -13.05 -4.95
C GLY A 164 -1.05 -14.38 -5.66
N LEU A 165 -0.92 -15.50 -4.94
CA LEU A 165 -0.68 -16.80 -5.55
C LEU A 165 -1.89 -17.27 -6.38
N ARG A 166 -3.12 -17.09 -5.88
CA ARG A 166 -4.32 -17.52 -6.61
C ARG A 166 -4.62 -16.75 -7.89
N ILE A 167 -4.16 -15.50 -8.00
CA ILE A 167 -4.36 -14.70 -9.22
C ILE A 167 -3.28 -14.96 -10.28
N SER A 168 -2.15 -15.56 -9.90
CA SER A 168 -1.02 -15.78 -10.78
C SER A 168 -0.94 -17.22 -11.28
N ASP A 169 -0.38 -17.40 -12.48
CA ASP A 169 -0.19 -18.73 -13.08
C ASP A 169 1.15 -19.37 -12.63
N GLY A 170 2.06 -18.54 -12.13
CA GLY A 170 3.38 -18.96 -11.65
C GLY A 170 3.87 -18.13 -10.48
N VAL A 171 4.85 -18.69 -9.79
CA VAL A 171 5.51 -18.04 -8.66
C VAL A 171 7.02 -17.99 -8.87
N VAL A 172 7.61 -16.85 -8.55
CA VAL A 172 9.06 -16.66 -8.48
C VAL A 172 9.46 -16.49 -7.03
N LEU A 173 10.21 -17.47 -6.53
CA LEU A 173 10.67 -17.54 -5.15
C LEU A 173 12.05 -16.90 -5.00
N PHE A 174 12.14 -15.84 -4.21
CA PHE A 174 13.38 -15.14 -3.90
C PHE A 174 14.08 -15.72 -2.67
N ILE A 175 15.35 -16.08 -2.84
CA ILE A 175 16.21 -16.63 -1.81
C ILE A 175 17.48 -15.77 -1.74
N ASP A 176 17.78 -15.20 -0.58
CA ASP A 176 19.05 -14.51 -0.34
C ASP A 176 20.19 -15.54 -0.36
N ALA A 177 21.21 -15.30 -1.18
CA ALA A 177 22.32 -16.21 -1.39
C ALA A 177 23.15 -16.44 -0.11
N ALA A 178 23.21 -15.46 0.80
CA ALA A 178 23.95 -15.57 2.06
C ALA A 178 23.14 -16.28 3.15
N GLU A 179 21.82 -16.05 3.22
CA GLU A 179 20.95 -16.66 4.24
C GLU A 179 20.47 -18.07 3.84
N GLY A 180 20.26 -18.30 2.55
CA GLY A 180 19.72 -19.55 2.03
C GLY A 180 18.22 -19.73 2.35
N VAL A 181 17.81 -20.98 2.54
CA VAL A 181 16.41 -21.34 2.74
C VAL A 181 15.98 -21.03 4.17
N MET A 182 15.03 -20.10 4.31
CA MET A 182 14.46 -19.66 5.58
C MET A 182 13.05 -20.24 5.82
N LEU A 183 12.51 -20.03 7.03
CA LEU A 183 11.19 -20.55 7.44
C LEU A 183 10.07 -20.18 6.46
N ASN A 184 9.99 -18.91 6.06
CA ASN A 184 8.95 -18.47 5.13
C ASN A 184 9.15 -19.05 3.73
N THR A 185 10.41 -19.24 3.29
CA THR A 185 10.74 -19.88 2.01
C THR A 185 10.15 -21.29 1.93
N GLU A 186 10.32 -22.12 2.97
CA GLU A 186 9.72 -23.47 2.99
C GLU A 186 8.20 -23.44 2.99
N ARG A 187 7.59 -22.51 3.74
CA ARG A 187 6.13 -22.36 3.79
C ARG A 187 5.57 -21.96 2.44
N LEU A 188 6.22 -21.02 1.76
CA LEU A 188 5.81 -20.53 0.44
C LEU A 188 5.98 -21.61 -0.64
N ILE A 189 7.05 -22.40 -0.60
CA ILE A 189 7.21 -23.56 -1.50
C ILE A 189 6.06 -24.54 -1.31
N LYS A 190 5.78 -24.94 -0.06
CA LYS A 190 4.68 -25.88 0.23
C LYS A 190 3.35 -25.33 -0.26
N HIS A 191 3.09 -24.04 -0.04
CA HIS A 191 1.84 -23.40 -0.43
C HIS A 191 1.69 -23.31 -1.96
N ALA A 192 2.73 -22.89 -2.67
CA ALA A 192 2.71 -22.82 -4.14
C ALA A 192 2.50 -24.20 -4.79
N VAL A 193 3.12 -25.26 -4.24
CA VAL A 193 2.91 -26.63 -4.72
C VAL A 193 1.50 -27.11 -4.42
N GLN A 194 0.91 -26.75 -3.27
CA GLN A 194 -0.48 -27.06 -2.94
C GLN A 194 -1.46 -26.40 -3.92
N GLU A 195 -1.18 -25.17 -4.35
CA GLU A 195 -1.97 -24.47 -5.38
C GLU A 195 -1.61 -24.86 -6.82
N ARG A 196 -0.68 -25.82 -7.01
CA ARG A 196 -0.23 -26.35 -8.32
C ARG A 196 0.35 -25.30 -9.26
N LEU A 197 0.99 -24.27 -8.71
CA LEU A 197 1.64 -23.22 -9.48
C LEU A 197 3.01 -23.67 -10.00
N ALA A 198 3.41 -23.13 -11.15
CA ALA A 198 4.76 -23.32 -11.65
C ALA A 198 5.75 -22.54 -10.78
N VAL A 199 6.66 -23.24 -10.11
CA VAL A 199 7.65 -22.64 -9.20
C VAL A 199 8.97 -22.41 -9.91
N THR A 200 9.42 -21.16 -9.96
CA THR A 200 10.77 -20.77 -10.39
C THR A 200 11.50 -20.13 -9.22
N VAL A 201 12.80 -20.38 -9.07
CA VAL A 201 13.60 -19.81 -7.98
C VAL A 201 14.55 -18.75 -8.53
N CYS A 202 14.59 -17.59 -7.86
CA CYS A 202 15.56 -16.54 -8.07
C CYS A 202 16.49 -16.46 -6.85
N ILE A 203 17.77 -16.75 -7.06
CA ILE A 203 18.79 -16.57 -6.02
C ILE A 203 19.27 -15.12 -6.12
N ASN A 204 18.94 -14.34 -5.10
CA ASN A 204 19.21 -12.90 -5.04
C ASN A 204 20.35 -12.60 -4.07
N LYS A 205 20.89 -11.38 -4.13
CA LYS A 205 22.00 -10.90 -3.28
C LYS A 205 23.28 -11.74 -3.37
N ILE A 206 23.58 -12.24 -4.57
CA ILE A 206 24.82 -13.00 -4.84
C ILE A 206 26.08 -12.17 -4.59
N ASP A 207 25.98 -10.84 -4.65
CA ASP A 207 27.04 -9.89 -4.32
C ASP A 207 27.51 -10.01 -2.88
N ARG A 208 26.62 -10.35 -1.94
CA ARG A 208 26.97 -10.57 -0.53
C ARG A 208 27.95 -11.72 -0.36
N LEU A 209 27.86 -12.77 -1.17
CA LEU A 209 28.82 -13.89 -1.12
C LEU A 209 30.24 -13.52 -1.56
N ILE A 210 30.40 -12.39 -2.25
CA ILE A 210 31.67 -11.93 -2.79
C ILE A 210 32.26 -10.81 -1.92
N LEU A 211 31.40 -9.94 -1.38
CA LEU A 211 31.79 -8.70 -0.70
C LEU A 211 31.75 -8.79 0.83
N GLU A 212 30.94 -9.69 1.40
CA GLU A 212 30.85 -9.95 2.86
C GLU A 212 31.64 -11.22 3.24
#